data_AF-A0A0D0MXP5-F1
#
_entry.id   AF-A0A0D0MXP5-F1
#
_cell.length_a   1.000
_cell.length_b   1.000
_cell.length_c   1.000
_cell.angle_alpha   90.00
_cell.angle_beta   90.00
_cell.angle_gamma   90.00
#
_symmetry.space_group_name_H-M   'P 1'
#
loop_
_entity.id
_entity.type
_entity.pdbx_description
1 polymer ?
#
loop_
_entity_poly.entity_id
_entity_poly.type
_entity_poly.pdbx_seq_one_letter_code
_entity_poly.pdbx_strand_id
1 'polypeptide(L)'
;MPSHFNSSLSFSSLRTPVLVLGLLSALVLAGCGSTSRRVSYEPEEFDSTTTHTRNYAATEGRTCEAARRALLSQGYMVTAANADLVTGRKSFQPAAEVHVEVEFRVVCAREGGKGGRQSTVAFATALQDRYGIKKVNNSASVGVGAFGSLSLPFAGSDDAMVKVASETLTDERFYDRFFTLMDRFLEGGGADAPPDMPAEAPSTPSAPPAPAISFPVAPSPNRG
;
A
#
# COMPACT_ATOMS: atom_id res chain seq x y z
N MET A 1 -24.64 56.18 -77.75
CA MET A 1 -24.84 57.26 -76.75
C MET A 1 -26.31 57.19 -76.35
N PRO A 2 -26.70 57.07 -75.06
CA PRO A 2 -26.16 57.85 -73.93
C PRO A 2 -25.94 57.09 -72.59
N SER A 3 -25.30 57.82 -71.67
CA SER A 3 -25.50 57.93 -70.20
C SER A 3 -25.45 56.71 -69.25
N HIS A 4 -24.44 56.77 -68.37
CA HIS A 4 -24.37 56.16 -67.03
C HIS A 4 -25.54 56.55 -66.11
N PHE A 5 -25.93 55.65 -65.19
CA PHE A 5 -26.24 56.02 -63.81
C PHE A 5 -25.92 54.87 -62.84
N ASN A 6 -25.35 55.27 -61.71
CA ASN A 6 -24.76 54.46 -60.64
C ASN A 6 -25.82 54.08 -59.60
N SER A 7 -25.66 52.96 -58.90
CA SER A 7 -26.35 52.69 -57.62
C SER A 7 -25.55 51.72 -56.78
N SER A 8 -24.77 52.29 -55.85
CA SER A 8 -24.16 51.61 -54.72
C SER A 8 -25.23 51.07 -53.78
N LEU A 9 -25.10 49.81 -53.35
CA LEU A 9 -25.70 49.32 -52.12
C LEU A 9 -24.63 48.57 -51.30
N SER A 10 -24.23 49.27 -50.24
CA SER A 10 -23.30 48.86 -49.19
C SER A 10 -24.11 48.28 -48.03
N PHE A 11 -24.14 46.96 -47.83
CA PHE A 11 -24.59 46.27 -46.61
C PHE A 11 -24.09 44.82 -46.73
N SER A 12 -23.44 44.13 -45.79
CA SER A 12 -23.24 44.31 -44.35
C SER A 12 -22.08 43.38 -43.93
N SER A 13 -20.87 43.93 -43.77
CA SER A 13 -19.69 43.19 -43.29
C SER A 13 -19.65 43.02 -41.76
N LEU A 14 -20.74 43.35 -41.06
CA LEU A 14 -20.80 43.32 -39.58
C LEU A 14 -21.44 42.04 -39.02
N ARG A 15 -21.92 41.10 -39.84
CA ARG A 15 -22.51 39.83 -39.36
C ARG A 15 -21.51 38.70 -39.16
N THR A 16 -20.35 38.77 -39.79
CA THR A 16 -19.28 37.76 -39.68
C THR A 16 -18.49 37.79 -38.37
N PRO A 17 -18.14 38.93 -37.74
CA PRO A 17 -17.33 38.90 -36.52
C PRO A 17 -18.11 38.42 -35.29
N VAL A 18 -19.44 38.57 -35.26
CA VAL A 18 -20.28 38.15 -34.13
C VAL A 18 -20.45 36.62 -34.09
N LEU A 19 -20.53 35.97 -35.25
CA LEU A 19 -20.64 34.51 -35.34
C LEU A 19 -19.33 33.80 -34.95
N VAL A 20 -18.17 34.38 -35.31
CA VAL A 20 -16.86 33.80 -34.97
C VAL A 20 -16.55 33.94 -33.47
N LEU A 21 -16.91 35.07 -32.86
CA LEU A 21 -16.70 35.30 -31.42
C LEU A 21 -17.65 34.45 -30.53
N GLY A 22 -18.86 34.16 -31.01
CA GLY A 22 -19.80 33.24 -30.36
C GLY A 22 -19.35 31.77 -30.40
N LEU A 23 -18.69 31.35 -31.47
CA LEU A 23 -18.17 29.97 -31.61
C LEU A 23 -16.92 29.73 -30.74
N LEU A 24 -16.07 30.75 -30.61
CA LEU A 24 -14.88 30.71 -29.74
C LEU A 24 -15.25 30.66 -28.25
N SER A 25 -16.29 31.38 -27.82
CA SER A 25 -16.74 31.35 -26.42
C SER A 25 -17.40 30.03 -26.02
N ALA A 26 -18.03 29.31 -26.95
CA ALA A 26 -18.54 27.96 -26.71
C ALA A 26 -17.43 26.90 -26.54
N LEU A 27 -16.27 27.05 -27.20
CA LEU A 27 -15.13 26.13 -27.00
C LEU A 27 -14.45 26.30 -25.63
N VAL A 28 -14.43 27.52 -25.07
CA VAL A 28 -13.75 27.78 -23.78
C VAL A 28 -14.56 27.23 -22.59
N LEU A 29 -15.90 27.13 -22.70
CA LEU A 29 -16.74 26.57 -21.63
C LEU A 29 -16.81 25.03 -21.60
N ALA A 30 -16.35 24.33 -22.65
CA ALA A 30 -16.31 22.86 -22.66
C ALA A 30 -15.19 22.26 -21.79
N GLY A 31 -14.29 23.09 -21.23
CA GLY A 31 -13.16 22.65 -20.41
C GLY A 31 -13.42 22.52 -18.91
N CYS A 32 -14.59 22.93 -18.41
CA CYS A 32 -14.89 22.95 -16.98
C CYS A 32 -15.95 21.92 -16.57
N GLY A 33 -15.90 20.74 -17.17
CA GLY A 33 -16.61 19.56 -16.68
C GLY A 33 -15.80 18.93 -15.55
N SER A 34 -16.07 19.34 -14.31
CA SER A 34 -15.54 18.68 -13.11
C SER A 34 -15.75 17.17 -13.25
N THR A 35 -14.66 16.44 -13.43
CA THR A 35 -14.67 14.97 -13.44
C THR A 35 -15.03 14.52 -12.03
N SER A 36 -16.33 14.43 -11.77
CA SER A 36 -16.82 13.57 -10.72
C SER A 36 -16.34 12.18 -11.10
N ARG A 37 -15.21 11.77 -10.49
CA ARG A 37 -14.64 10.45 -10.60
C ARG A 37 -15.76 9.49 -10.21
N ARG A 38 -16.48 8.98 -11.22
CA ARG A 38 -17.37 7.85 -11.03
C ARG A 38 -16.50 6.77 -10.41
N VAL A 39 -16.83 6.36 -9.19
CA VAL A 39 -16.32 5.12 -8.62
C VAL A 39 -16.93 4.04 -9.51
N SER A 40 -16.21 3.73 -10.59
CA SER A 40 -16.53 2.58 -11.44
C SER A 40 -16.14 1.38 -10.60
N TYR A 41 -17.13 0.74 -10.01
CA TYR A 41 -16.96 -0.58 -9.45
C TYR A 41 -16.75 -1.51 -10.64
N GLU A 42 -15.49 -1.78 -10.96
CA GLU A 42 -15.17 -2.78 -11.98
C GLU A 42 -15.57 -4.13 -11.41
N PRO A 43 -16.53 -4.85 -12.02
CA PRO A 43 -16.91 -6.17 -11.55
C PRO A 43 -15.69 -7.11 -11.60
N GLU A 44 -15.50 -7.89 -10.55
CA GLU A 44 -14.43 -8.88 -10.43
C GLU A 44 -14.43 -9.84 -11.64
N GLU A 45 -13.48 -9.68 -12.55
CA GLU A 45 -13.21 -10.64 -13.62
C GLU A 45 -12.21 -11.69 -13.10
N PHE A 46 -12.72 -12.88 -12.73
CA PHE A 46 -11.90 -14.02 -12.29
C PHE A 46 -11.11 -14.69 -13.43
N ASP A 47 -10.70 -13.94 -14.45
CA ASP A 47 -10.17 -14.48 -15.71
C ASP A 47 -8.63 -14.40 -15.84
N SER A 48 -7.96 -13.73 -14.90
CA SER A 48 -6.50 -13.49 -14.97
C SER A 48 -5.77 -13.92 -13.69
N THR A 49 -5.42 -15.20 -13.58
CA THR A 49 -4.78 -15.77 -12.37
C THR A 49 -3.31 -15.40 -12.19
N THR A 50 -2.67 -14.71 -13.16
CA THR A 50 -1.21 -14.56 -13.21
C THR A 50 -0.66 -13.26 -12.61
N THR A 51 -1.47 -12.21 -12.48
CA THR A 51 -0.99 -10.90 -11.96
C THR A 51 -0.66 -10.96 -10.47
N HIS A 52 -1.50 -11.65 -9.69
CA HIS A 52 -1.38 -11.74 -8.24
C HIS A 52 -0.65 -13.01 -7.78
N THR A 53 -0.20 -13.87 -8.70
CA THR A 53 0.38 -15.17 -8.35
C THR A 53 1.65 -15.50 -9.14
N ARG A 54 2.59 -16.18 -8.49
CA ARG A 54 3.79 -16.74 -9.13
C ARG A 54 4.15 -18.10 -8.51
N ASN A 55 4.67 -19.00 -9.34
CA ASN A 55 5.12 -20.33 -8.92
C ASN A 55 6.63 -20.35 -8.71
N TYR A 56 7.07 -20.98 -7.62
CA TYR A 56 8.46 -21.10 -7.22
C TYR A 56 8.83 -22.55 -6.96
N ALA A 57 9.99 -22.97 -7.49
CA ALA A 57 10.58 -24.28 -7.21
C ALA A 57 11.32 -24.28 -5.84
N ALA A 58 10.61 -23.89 -4.78
CA ALA A 58 11.11 -23.77 -3.42
C ALA A 58 10.04 -24.20 -2.40
N THR A 59 10.43 -24.41 -1.15
CA THR A 59 9.50 -24.65 -0.05
C THR A 59 8.72 -23.38 0.31
N GLU A 60 7.59 -23.53 1.01
CA GLU A 60 6.75 -22.42 1.49
C GLU A 60 7.60 -21.42 2.29
N GLY A 61 8.32 -21.93 3.30
CA GLY A 61 9.18 -21.12 4.16
C GLY A 61 10.26 -20.35 3.41
N ARG A 62 10.93 -20.94 2.40
CA ARG A 62 11.93 -20.20 1.59
C ARG A 62 11.27 -19.12 0.73
N THR A 63 10.12 -19.43 0.15
CA THR A 63 9.34 -18.50 -0.68
C THR A 63 8.86 -17.30 0.14
N CYS A 64 8.33 -17.54 1.34
CA CYS A 64 7.84 -16.50 2.23
C CYS A 64 8.99 -15.72 2.91
N GLU A 65 10.13 -16.35 3.19
CA GLU A 65 11.33 -15.61 3.62
C GLU A 65 11.84 -14.65 2.54
N ALA A 66 11.81 -15.04 1.27
CA ALA A 66 12.14 -14.14 0.17
C ALA A 66 11.13 -12.99 0.04
N ALA A 67 9.83 -13.27 0.20
CA ALA A 67 8.78 -12.25 0.25
C ALA A 67 9.00 -11.25 1.40
N ARG A 68 9.34 -11.74 2.60
CA ARG A 68 9.67 -10.91 3.76
C ARG A 68 10.85 -9.99 3.48
N ARG A 69 11.93 -10.51 2.89
CA ARG A 69 13.10 -9.69 2.49
C ARG A 69 12.74 -8.67 1.42
N ALA A 70 11.91 -9.05 0.44
CA ALA A 70 11.40 -8.15 -0.59
C ALA A 70 10.63 -6.98 0.02
N LEU A 71 9.67 -7.25 0.91
CA LEU A 71 8.90 -6.20 1.60
C LEU A 71 9.79 -5.26 2.43
N LEU A 72 10.69 -5.81 3.23
CA LEU A 72 11.65 -5.03 4.02
C LEU A 72 12.53 -4.13 3.12
N SER A 73 12.97 -4.63 1.96
CA SER A 73 13.77 -3.85 1.02
C SER A 73 13.04 -2.64 0.42
N GLN A 74 11.70 -2.67 0.41
CA GLN A 74 10.86 -1.57 -0.09
C GLN A 74 10.38 -0.63 1.03
N GLY A 75 10.87 -0.84 2.25
CA GLY A 75 10.53 -0.03 3.43
C GLY A 75 9.16 -0.36 4.02
N TYR A 76 8.63 -1.56 3.79
CA TYR A 76 7.47 -2.05 4.54
C TYR A 76 7.90 -2.51 5.93
N MET A 77 7.11 -2.17 6.94
CA MET A 77 7.22 -2.73 8.29
C MET A 77 6.45 -4.05 8.33
N VAL A 78 7.16 -5.15 8.59
CA VAL A 78 6.53 -6.48 8.71
C VAL A 78 5.68 -6.54 9.98
N THR A 79 4.40 -6.88 9.84
CA THR A 79 3.42 -6.98 10.94
C THR A 79 3.15 -8.43 11.33
N ALA A 80 3.28 -9.37 10.40
CA ALA A 80 3.20 -10.80 10.64
C ALA A 80 4.10 -11.56 9.65
N ALA A 81 4.76 -12.62 10.12
CA ALA A 81 5.56 -13.51 9.28
C ALA A 81 5.60 -14.91 9.89
N ASN A 82 5.31 -15.91 9.07
CA ASN A 82 5.48 -17.34 9.35
C ASN A 82 5.84 -18.07 8.04
N ALA A 83 5.91 -19.40 8.05
CA ALA A 83 6.35 -20.18 6.89
C ALA A 83 5.44 -20.02 5.66
N ASP A 84 4.16 -19.71 5.85
CA ASP A 84 3.14 -19.75 4.80
C ASP A 84 2.51 -18.37 4.55
N LEU A 85 2.87 -17.36 5.35
CA LEU A 85 2.28 -16.02 5.31
C LEU A 85 3.30 -14.95 5.71
N VAL A 86 3.32 -13.86 4.94
CA VAL A 86 3.96 -12.61 5.34
C VAL A 86 3.03 -11.44 5.09
N THR A 87 2.89 -10.57 6.08
CA THR A 87 2.17 -9.30 5.98
C THR A 87 3.11 -8.16 6.34
N GLY A 88 3.09 -7.10 5.54
CA GLY A 88 3.84 -5.87 5.78
C GLY A 88 2.99 -4.65 5.49
N ARG A 89 3.34 -3.54 6.12
CA ARG A 89 2.63 -2.28 5.98
C ARG A 89 3.58 -1.13 5.70
N LYS A 90 3.15 -0.21 4.84
CA LYS A 90 3.86 1.04 4.56
C LYS A 90 2.88 2.21 4.58
N SER A 91 3.16 3.20 5.41
CA SER A 91 2.35 4.41 5.52
C SER A 91 3.11 5.61 4.94
N PHE A 92 2.41 6.49 4.23
CA PHE A 92 2.97 7.72 3.69
C PHE A 92 1.91 8.83 3.62
N GLN A 93 2.36 10.07 3.71
CA GLN A 93 1.50 11.26 3.69
C GLN A 93 1.77 12.06 2.41
N PRO A 94 0.99 11.86 1.33
CA PRO A 94 1.19 12.61 0.09
C PRO A 94 0.80 14.10 0.22
N ALA A 95 -0.03 14.46 1.21
CA ALA A 95 -0.42 15.83 1.53
C ALA A 95 -0.69 15.95 3.05
N ALA A 96 -0.68 17.19 3.58
CA ALA A 96 -0.74 17.45 5.02
C ALA A 96 -1.93 16.82 5.76
N GLU A 97 -3.07 16.63 5.08
CA GLU A 97 -4.31 16.09 5.67
C GLU A 97 -4.70 14.70 5.12
N VAL A 98 -3.82 14.07 4.33
CA VAL A 98 -4.08 12.79 3.69
C VAL A 98 -3.05 11.76 4.16
N HIS A 99 -3.53 10.73 4.83
CA HIS A 99 -2.70 9.59 5.23
C HIS A 99 -3.04 8.41 4.35
N VAL A 100 -2.04 7.82 3.71
CA VAL A 100 -2.21 6.61 2.91
C VAL A 100 -1.45 5.48 3.57
N GLU A 101 -2.09 4.34 3.66
CA GLU A 101 -1.54 3.12 4.21
C GLU A 101 -1.68 2.01 3.17
N VAL A 102 -0.58 1.32 2.88
CA VAL A 102 -0.58 0.14 2.02
C VAL A 102 -0.25 -1.07 2.87
N GLU A 103 -1.20 -1.97 3.02
CA GLU A 103 -1.00 -3.30 3.59
C GLU A 103 -0.74 -4.28 2.46
N PHE A 104 0.36 -5.00 2.53
CA PHE A 104 0.77 -6.01 1.56
C PHE A 104 0.78 -7.37 2.24
N ARG A 105 0.07 -8.34 1.67
CA ARG A 105 -0.03 -9.70 2.16
C ARG A 105 0.43 -10.69 1.10
N VAL A 106 1.26 -11.64 1.51
CA VAL A 106 1.78 -12.72 0.68
C VAL A 106 1.47 -14.03 1.37
N VAL A 107 0.78 -14.94 0.68
CA VAL A 107 0.51 -16.30 1.14
C VAL A 107 1.31 -17.26 0.27
N CYS A 108 2.13 -18.10 0.88
CA CYS A 108 2.91 -19.13 0.21
C CYS A 108 2.23 -20.47 0.47
N ALA A 109 1.66 -21.09 -0.56
CA ALA A 109 0.97 -22.37 -0.44
C ALA A 109 1.68 -23.42 -1.27
N ARG A 110 1.97 -24.58 -0.67
CA ARG A 110 2.55 -25.71 -1.40
C ARG A 110 1.62 -26.18 -2.51
N GLU A 111 2.19 -26.29 -3.69
CA GLU A 111 1.54 -26.88 -4.84
C GLU A 111 1.71 -28.40 -4.80
N GLY A 112 0.59 -29.13 -4.69
CA GLY A 112 0.58 -30.58 -4.65
C GLY A 112 0.92 -31.21 -6.00
N GLY A 113 2.21 -31.37 -6.32
CA GLY A 113 2.68 -31.99 -7.55
C GLY A 113 3.01 -33.48 -7.39
N LYS A 114 2.54 -34.32 -8.33
CA LYS A 114 3.05 -35.70 -8.49
C LYS A 114 4.52 -35.63 -8.91
N GLY A 115 5.44 -36.06 -8.05
CA GLY A 115 6.86 -36.22 -8.39
C GLY A 115 7.90 -35.75 -7.37
N GLY A 116 7.52 -35.39 -6.14
CA GLY A 116 8.47 -35.11 -5.06
C GLY A 116 9.27 -33.80 -5.19
N ARG A 117 9.01 -32.99 -6.23
CA ARG A 117 9.56 -31.63 -6.34
C ARG A 117 8.76 -30.68 -5.44
N GLN A 118 9.47 -29.92 -4.61
CA GLN A 118 8.88 -28.86 -3.80
C GLN A 118 8.50 -27.71 -4.74
N SER A 119 7.20 -27.47 -4.91
CA SER A 119 6.65 -26.32 -5.64
C SER A 119 5.74 -25.55 -4.70
N THR A 120 5.82 -24.23 -4.76
CA THR A 120 5.01 -23.31 -3.96
C THR A 120 4.44 -22.24 -4.87
N VAL A 121 3.14 -21.96 -4.70
CA VAL A 121 2.49 -20.80 -5.30
C VAL A 121 2.48 -19.67 -4.29
N ALA A 122 3.02 -18.50 -4.67
CA ALA A 122 2.90 -17.29 -3.87
C ALA A 122 1.73 -16.44 -4.38
N PHE A 123 0.78 -16.14 -3.50
CA PHE A 123 -0.35 -15.26 -3.74
C PHE A 123 -0.09 -13.92 -3.07
N ALA A 124 -0.02 -12.84 -3.84
CA ALA A 124 0.25 -11.49 -3.38
C ALA A 124 -1.00 -10.61 -3.51
N THR A 125 -1.32 -9.87 -2.46
CA THR A 125 -2.43 -8.90 -2.45
C THR A 125 -1.99 -7.66 -1.70
N ALA A 126 -2.28 -6.49 -2.26
CA ALA A 126 -2.04 -5.22 -1.59
C ALA A 126 -3.33 -4.40 -1.48
N LEU A 127 -3.63 -3.92 -0.28
CA LEU A 127 -4.76 -3.05 0.03
C LEU A 127 -4.24 -1.66 0.35
N GLN A 128 -4.81 -0.65 -0.30
CA GLN A 128 -4.52 0.75 -0.04
C GLN A 128 -5.69 1.40 0.69
N ASP A 129 -5.43 1.84 1.91
CA ASP A 129 -6.35 2.63 2.70
C ASP A 129 -5.97 4.11 2.64
N ARG A 130 -6.95 4.97 2.35
CA ARG A 130 -6.79 6.42 2.36
C ARG A 130 -7.63 7.00 3.48
N TYR A 131 -6.97 7.69 4.40
CA TYR A 131 -7.60 8.41 5.48
C TYR A 131 -7.51 9.91 5.22
N GLY A 132 -8.64 10.59 5.41
CA GLY A 132 -8.75 12.03 5.35
C GLY A 132 -9.22 12.56 6.70
N ILE A 133 -8.84 13.79 6.99
CA ILE A 133 -9.27 14.48 8.20
C ILE A 133 -10.68 15.05 7.97
N LYS A 134 -11.63 14.65 8.81
CA LYS A 134 -12.92 15.35 8.89
C LYS A 134 -12.91 16.27 10.09
N LYS A 135 -12.94 17.58 9.85
CA LYS A 135 -13.17 18.57 10.91
C LYS A 135 -14.61 18.46 11.40
N VAL A 136 -14.80 18.05 12.65
CA VAL A 136 -16.11 18.04 13.30
C VAL A 136 -16.18 19.24 14.25
N ASN A 137 -16.99 20.23 13.91
CA ASN A 137 -17.29 21.34 14.82
C ASN A 137 -18.37 20.89 15.81
N ASN A 138 -17.97 20.45 17.00
CA ASN A 138 -18.91 20.11 18.08
C ASN A 138 -19.15 21.33 18.99
N SER A 139 -20.26 22.02 18.80
CA SER A 139 -20.64 23.15 19.64
C SER A 139 -21.42 22.67 20.87
N ALA A 140 -20.83 22.73 22.05
CA ALA A 140 -21.54 22.51 23.32
C ALA A 140 -22.20 23.82 23.78
N SER A 141 -23.54 23.91 23.72
CA SER A 141 -24.28 25.02 24.33
C SER A 141 -24.58 24.70 25.79
N VAL A 142 -23.96 25.43 26.73
CA VAL A 142 -24.32 25.37 28.14
C VAL A 142 -25.39 26.42 28.42
N GLY A 143 -26.62 25.98 28.70
CA GLY A 143 -27.70 26.86 29.14
C GLY A 143 -27.58 27.15 30.63
N VAL A 144 -27.12 28.35 30.99
CA VAL A 144 -27.25 28.88 32.35
C VAL A 144 -28.51 29.75 32.41
N GLY A 145 -29.41 29.44 33.35
CA GLY A 145 -30.70 30.09 33.48
C GLY A 145 -30.61 31.61 33.76
N ALA A 146 -31.70 32.28 33.38
CA ALA A 146 -32.06 33.69 33.62
C ALA A 146 -31.28 34.80 32.90
N PHE A 147 -30.08 34.58 32.37
CA PHE A 147 -29.32 35.65 31.69
C PHE A 147 -28.52 35.11 30.50
N GLY A 148 -29.09 35.12 29.30
CA GLY A 148 -28.38 35.07 28.02
C GLY A 148 -27.46 33.87 27.76
N SER A 149 -27.75 33.10 26.71
CA SER A 149 -26.84 32.06 26.22
C SER A 149 -25.50 32.67 25.77
N LEU A 150 -24.41 32.33 26.46
CA LEU A 150 -23.06 32.65 25.99
C LEU A 150 -22.48 31.44 25.26
N SER A 151 -22.55 31.46 23.94
CA SER A 151 -21.82 30.52 23.08
C SER A 151 -20.36 30.95 23.00
N LEU A 152 -19.48 30.31 23.78
CA LEU A 152 -18.05 30.42 23.52
C LEU A 152 -17.67 29.36 22.49
N PRO A 153 -17.19 29.75 21.29
CA PRO A 153 -16.62 28.79 20.36
C PRO A 153 -15.29 28.31 20.95
N PHE A 154 -15.30 27.19 21.66
CA PHE A 154 -14.08 26.45 21.90
C PHE A 154 -13.70 25.84 20.56
N ALA A 155 -12.71 26.44 19.88
CA ALA A 155 -12.10 25.89 18.68
C ALA A 155 -11.23 24.67 19.06
N GLY A 156 -11.85 23.62 19.59
CA GLY A 156 -11.28 22.27 19.58
C GLY A 156 -11.60 21.69 18.21
N SER A 157 -10.66 21.80 17.26
CA SER A 157 -10.74 21.01 16.03
C SER A 157 -10.38 19.57 16.40
N ASP A 158 -11.38 18.74 16.69
CA ASP A 158 -11.15 17.30 16.78
C ASP A 158 -11.02 16.77 15.35
N ASP A 159 -9.78 16.63 14.90
CA ASP A 159 -9.44 16.03 13.61
C ASP A 159 -9.64 14.50 13.71
N ALA A 160 -10.83 14.03 13.37
CA ALA A 160 -11.12 12.60 13.31
C ALA A 160 -10.60 12.01 11.99
N MET A 161 -9.67 11.06 12.09
CA MET A 161 -9.17 10.29 10.95
C MET A 161 -10.24 9.26 10.53
N VAL A 162 -10.98 9.55 9.46
CA VAL A 162 -12.00 8.63 8.93
C VAL A 162 -11.43 7.95 7.68
N LYS A 163 -11.62 6.64 7.55
CA LYS A 163 -11.26 5.90 6.34
C LYS A 163 -12.14 6.40 5.18
N VAL A 164 -11.53 7.08 4.22
CA VAL A 164 -12.21 7.74 3.10
C VAL A 164 -12.30 6.81 1.88
N ALA A 165 -11.33 5.92 1.70
CA ALA A 165 -11.34 4.89 0.66
C ALA A 165 -10.50 3.68 1.09
N SER A 166 -10.92 2.49 0.63
CA SER A 166 -10.14 1.24 0.67
C SER A 166 -10.18 0.68 -0.73
N GLU A 167 -9.02 0.40 -1.33
CA GLU A 167 -8.93 -0.10 -2.70
C GLU A 167 -7.84 -1.16 -2.78
N THR A 168 -8.14 -2.30 -3.41
CA THR A 168 -7.14 -3.29 -3.75
C THR A 168 -6.29 -2.75 -4.90
N LEU A 169 -4.96 -2.74 -4.73
CA LEU A 169 -4.06 -2.35 -5.81
C LEU A 169 -4.10 -3.43 -6.91
N THR A 170 -4.41 -3.01 -8.13
CA THR A 170 -4.51 -3.85 -9.33
C THR A 170 -3.42 -3.58 -10.37
N ASP A 171 -2.49 -2.63 -10.10
CA ASP A 171 -1.39 -2.31 -11.02
C ASP A 171 -0.44 -3.50 -11.23
N GLU A 172 -0.45 -4.07 -12.43
CA GLU A 172 0.41 -5.20 -12.78
C GLU A 172 1.90 -4.90 -12.57
N ARG A 173 2.34 -3.69 -12.91
CA ARG A 173 3.75 -3.30 -12.78
C ARG A 173 4.19 -3.28 -11.33
N PHE A 174 3.27 -3.02 -10.41
CA PHE A 174 3.54 -3.04 -8.98
C PHE A 174 3.85 -4.47 -8.51
N TYR A 175 3.04 -5.47 -8.91
CA TYR A 175 3.28 -6.87 -8.58
C TYR A 175 4.52 -7.43 -9.29
N ASP A 176 4.76 -7.07 -10.55
CA ASP A 176 5.95 -7.51 -11.28
C ASP A 176 7.26 -7.07 -10.61
N ARG A 177 7.33 -5.82 -10.14
CA ARG A 177 8.50 -5.34 -9.38
C ARG A 177 8.68 -6.10 -8.08
N PHE A 178 7.58 -6.43 -7.39
CA PHE A 178 7.63 -7.21 -6.16
C PHE A 178 8.15 -8.63 -6.42
N PHE A 179 7.63 -9.32 -7.42
CA PHE A 179 8.08 -10.68 -7.76
C PHE A 179 9.52 -10.72 -8.25
N THR A 180 9.95 -9.72 -9.03
CA THR A 180 11.37 -9.56 -9.42
C THR A 180 12.30 -9.46 -8.20
N LEU A 181 11.86 -8.80 -7.12
CA LEU A 181 12.64 -8.74 -5.89
C LEU A 181 12.65 -10.09 -5.16
N MET A 182 11.52 -10.80 -5.14
CA MET A 182 11.45 -12.15 -4.57
C MET A 182 12.43 -13.09 -5.28
N ASP A 183 12.45 -13.11 -6.61
CA ASP A 183 13.37 -13.92 -7.42
C ASP A 183 14.82 -13.70 -6.98
N ARG A 184 15.23 -12.43 -6.89
CA ARG A 184 16.59 -12.06 -6.45
C ARG A 184 16.92 -12.58 -5.05
N PHE A 185 15.97 -12.53 -4.12
CA PHE A 185 16.18 -13.02 -2.75
C PHE A 185 16.13 -14.54 -2.62
N LEU A 186 15.45 -15.22 -3.54
CA LEU A 186 15.49 -16.69 -3.64
C LEU A 186 16.81 -17.18 -4.22
N GLU A 187 17.29 -16.55 -5.30
CA GLU A 187 18.57 -16.89 -5.94
C GLU A 187 19.76 -16.57 -5.03
N GLY A 188 19.77 -15.39 -4.40
CA GLY A 188 20.84 -14.96 -3.50
C GLY A 188 20.82 -15.66 -2.13
N GLY A 189 19.69 -16.25 -1.72
CA GLY A 189 19.56 -17.00 -0.46
C GLY A 189 19.83 -18.50 -0.58
N GLY A 190 19.94 -19.03 -1.81
CA GLY A 190 20.15 -20.44 -2.09
C GLY A 190 21.58 -20.96 -1.82
N ALA A 191 22.56 -20.07 -1.63
CA ALA A 191 23.96 -20.45 -1.41
C ALA A 191 24.32 -20.70 0.07
N ASP A 192 23.52 -20.21 1.03
CA ASP A 192 23.87 -20.23 2.46
C ASP A 192 22.94 -21.08 3.33
N ALA A 193 22.06 -21.89 2.74
CA ALA A 193 21.24 -22.84 3.48
C ALA A 193 21.87 -24.24 3.41
N PRO A 194 22.41 -24.78 4.53
CA PRO A 194 22.85 -26.16 4.57
C PRO A 194 21.72 -27.09 4.13
N PRO A 195 22.01 -28.13 3.32
CA PRO A 195 20.99 -29.10 2.92
C PRO A 195 20.52 -29.85 4.17
N ASP A 196 19.21 -29.87 4.38
CA ASP A 196 18.45 -30.80 5.21
C ASP A 196 19.23 -31.47 6.35
N MET A 197 19.35 -30.78 7.49
CA MET A 197 19.46 -31.52 8.74
C MET A 197 18.05 -32.06 9.05
N PRO A 198 17.87 -33.38 9.18
CA PRO A 198 16.61 -33.94 9.66
C PRO A 198 16.25 -33.28 10.97
N ALA A 199 14.97 -32.91 11.12
CA ALA A 199 14.40 -32.41 12.36
C ALA A 199 14.86 -33.32 13.51
N GLU A 200 15.76 -32.80 14.35
CA GLU A 200 16.12 -33.47 15.57
C GLU A 200 14.86 -33.53 16.43
N ALA A 201 14.41 -34.76 16.69
CA ALA A 201 13.31 -35.05 17.60
C ALA A 201 13.56 -34.33 18.94
N PRO A 202 12.52 -33.90 19.66
CA PRO A 202 12.71 -33.21 20.94
C PRO A 202 13.49 -34.12 21.89
N SER A 203 14.74 -33.76 22.15
CA SER A 203 15.58 -34.41 23.14
C SER A 203 14.90 -34.27 24.51
N THR A 204 14.51 -35.40 25.08
CA THR A 204 14.16 -35.53 26.49
C THR A 204 15.23 -34.89 27.37
N PRO A 205 14.87 -34.18 28.45
CA PRO A 205 15.84 -33.53 29.31
C PRO A 205 16.66 -34.58 30.06
N SER A 206 17.94 -34.70 29.72
CA SER A 206 18.88 -35.61 30.38
C SER A 206 19.63 -34.89 31.51
N ALA A 207 19.28 -35.29 32.73
CA ALA A 207 20.02 -35.24 34.00
C ALA A 207 20.36 -33.87 34.67
N PRO A 208 20.25 -33.79 36.02
CA PRO A 208 20.61 -32.61 36.80
C PRO A 208 22.13 -32.42 36.92
N PRO A 209 22.63 -31.19 37.16
CA PRO A 209 24.06 -30.92 37.28
C PRO A 209 24.67 -31.58 38.52
N ALA A 210 25.81 -32.25 38.33
CA ALA A 210 26.63 -32.77 39.42
C ALA A 210 27.20 -31.63 40.28
N PRO A 211 27.41 -31.83 41.61
CA PRO A 211 27.88 -30.79 42.50
C PRO A 211 29.34 -30.42 42.19
N ALA A 212 29.61 -29.12 42.13
CA ALA A 212 30.94 -28.57 41.94
C ALA A 212 31.83 -28.90 43.16
N ILE A 213 32.91 -29.65 42.92
CA ILE A 213 34.00 -29.83 43.88
C ILE A 213 34.87 -28.56 43.89
N SER A 214 34.85 -27.84 45.00
CA SER A 214 35.78 -26.73 45.26
C SER A 214 37.17 -27.29 45.56
N PHE A 215 38.15 -26.99 44.70
CA PHE A 215 39.56 -27.25 45.01
C PHE A 215 40.08 -26.21 46.01
N PRO A 216 40.83 -26.59 47.06
CA PRO A 216 41.41 -25.65 48.00
C PRO A 216 42.61 -24.93 47.36
N VAL A 217 42.61 -23.60 47.46
CA VAL A 217 43.75 -22.73 47.07
C VAL A 217 44.85 -22.85 48.12
N ALA A 218 46.08 -23.14 47.70
CA ALA A 218 47.25 -23.16 48.58
C ALA A 218 47.71 -21.73 48.92
N PRO A 219 48.15 -21.45 50.16
CA PRO A 219 48.59 -20.11 50.55
C PRO A 219 49.97 -19.80 49.98
N SER A 220 50.10 -18.60 49.41
CA SER A 220 51.35 -18.05 48.85
C SER A 220 52.36 -17.76 49.97
N PRO A 221 53.64 -18.16 49.84
CA PRO A 221 54.66 -17.84 50.82
C PRO A 221 55.15 -16.39 50.62
N ASN A 222 55.02 -15.59 51.67
CA ASN A 222 55.48 -14.21 51.75
C ASN A 222 57.03 -14.16 51.71
N ARG A 223 57.61 -13.25 50.94
CA ARG A 223 59.06 -13.03 50.88
C ARG A 223 59.36 -11.56 51.16
N GLY A 224 59.98 -11.30 52.32
CA GLY A 224 60.64 -10.02 52.66
C GLY A 224 59.79 -9.09 53.50
#